data_AF-A0A6I7WLN3-F1
#
_entry.id   AF-A0A6I7WLN3-F1
#
_cell.length_a   1.000
_cell.length_b   1.000
_cell.length_c   1.000
_cell.angle_alpha   90.00
_cell.angle_beta   90.00
_cell.angle_gamma   90.00
#
_symmetry.space_group_name_H-M   'P 1'
#
loop_
_entity.id
_entity.type
_entity.pdbx_description
1 polymer ?
#
loop_
_entity_poly.entity_id
_entity_poly.type
_entity_poly.pdbx_seq_one_letter_code
_entity_poly.pdbx_strand_id
1 'polypeptide(L)'
;KAFVLDDSIKIRHGKKMPGVSSHFDHTLGCSVMGQQVLNLGYSCEHGFVPLDSEIFISDVKFRVCMKNLRMVVALLASDIFRHCSSPNRKWQKG
;
A
#
# COMPACT_ATOMS: atom_id res chain seq x y z
N LYS A 1 -10.82 -9.44 -13.04
CA LYS A 1 -9.76 -9.42 -12.00
C LYS A 1 -8.68 -8.44 -12.46
N ALA A 2 -8.07 -7.68 -11.56
CA ALA A 2 -7.08 -6.66 -11.92
C ALA A 2 -6.08 -6.44 -10.78
N PHE A 3 -4.84 -6.09 -11.13
CA PHE A 3 -3.93 -5.48 -10.17
C PHE A 3 -4.33 -4.02 -9.99
N VAL A 4 -4.40 -3.57 -8.75
CA VAL A 4 -4.73 -2.20 -8.37
C VAL A 4 -3.52 -1.63 -7.65
N LEU A 5 -3.05 -0.51 -8.15
CA LEU A 5 -2.04 0.30 -7.51
C LEU A 5 -2.74 1.54 -6.96
N ASP A 6 -2.65 1.75 -5.66
CA ASP A 6 -3.29 2.86 -4.96
C ASP A 6 -2.25 3.60 -4.12
N ASP A 7 -2.29 4.93 -4.11
CA ASP A 7 -1.42 5.74 -3.28
C ASP A 7 -2.23 6.52 -2.24
N SER A 8 -1.72 6.53 -1.01
CA SER A 8 -2.39 7.22 0.10
C SER A 8 -1.38 8.00 0.93
N ILE A 9 -1.78 9.16 1.43
CA ILE A 9 -0.93 9.95 2.33
C ILE A 9 -1.38 9.70 3.77
N LYS A 10 -0.52 9.09 4.57
CA LYS A 10 -0.71 9.04 6.02
C LYS A 10 -0.06 10.29 6.62
N ILE A 11 -0.88 11.26 7.03
CA ILE A 11 -0.41 12.46 7.74
C ILE A 11 0.22 12.01 9.07
N ARG A 12 1.46 12.43 9.30
CA ARG A 12 2.24 12.08 10.50
C ARG A 12 2.94 13.30 11.05
N HIS A 13 2.91 13.43 12.38
CA HIS A 13 3.60 14.50 13.10
C HIS A 13 4.61 13.89 14.07
N GLY A 14 5.81 14.47 14.13
CA GLY A 14 6.85 14.04 15.07
C GLY A 14 8.25 14.44 14.62
N LYS A 15 9.07 14.94 15.54
CA LYS A 15 10.43 15.45 15.25
C LYS A 15 11.39 14.37 14.72
N LYS A 16 11.14 13.10 15.07
CA LYS A 16 11.95 11.94 14.68
C LYS A 16 11.13 10.90 13.91
N MET A 17 10.03 11.31 13.27
CA MET A 17 9.22 10.38 12.50
C MET A 17 9.93 10.07 11.17
N PRO A 18 10.31 8.80 10.93
CA PRO A 18 11.03 8.42 9.73
C PRO A 18 10.13 8.35 8.49
N GLY A 19 10.72 8.57 7.31
CA GLY A 19 10.00 8.44 6.03
C GLY A 19 8.96 9.53 5.76
N VAL A 20 9.04 10.67 6.47
CA VAL A 20 8.09 11.78 6.31
C VAL A 20 8.64 12.80 5.33
N SER A 21 7.87 13.10 4.29
CA SER A 21 8.12 14.13 3.28
C SER A 21 6.87 14.96 3.04
N SER A 22 7.00 16.02 2.22
CA SER A 22 5.86 16.86 1.84
C SER A 22 5.14 16.25 0.63
N HIS A 23 3.81 16.16 0.69
CA HIS A 23 2.96 15.64 -0.37
C HIS A 23 1.72 16.52 -0.54
N PHE A 24 1.20 16.66 -1.77
CA PHE A 24 -0.04 17.40 -2.00
C PHE A 24 -1.24 16.47 -1.76
N ASP A 25 -2.11 16.83 -0.83
CA ASP A 25 -3.33 16.08 -0.55
C ASP A 25 -4.48 16.67 -1.37
N HIS A 26 -4.93 15.92 -2.37
CA HIS A 26 -6.05 16.33 -3.23
C HIS A 26 -7.40 16.37 -2.50
N THR A 27 -7.56 15.65 -1.39
CA THR A 27 -8.77 15.70 -0.53
C THR A 27 -8.83 17.00 0.25
N LEU A 28 -7.69 17.45 0.78
CA LEU A 28 -7.59 18.67 1.59
C LEU A 28 -7.23 19.92 0.77
N GLY A 29 -6.85 19.75 -0.50
CA GLY A 29 -6.44 20.83 -1.40
C GLY A 29 -5.16 21.56 -0.96
N CYS A 30 -4.32 20.94 -0.11
CA CYS A 30 -3.10 21.55 0.39
C CYS A 30 -1.97 20.54 0.60
N SER A 31 -0.73 21.05 0.69
CA SER A 31 0.44 20.21 0.97
C SER A 31 0.53 19.87 2.45
N VAL A 32 0.64 18.58 2.75
CA VAL A 32 0.74 18.03 4.10
C VAL A 32 2.08 17.29 4.29
N MET A 33 2.55 17.22 5.53
CA MET A 33 3.68 16.37 5.89
C MET A 33 3.17 14.97 6.27
N GLY A 34 3.68 13.94 5.61
CA GLY A 34 3.23 12.58 5.85
C GLY A 34 4.13 11.54 5.21
N GLN A 35 3.72 10.28 5.35
CA GLN A 35 4.28 9.16 4.61
C GLN A 35 3.33 8.88 3.44
N GLN A 36 3.80 8.98 2.20
CA GLN A 36 3.05 8.46 1.06
C GLN A 36 3.25 6.94 1.02
N VAL A 37 2.16 6.19 1.01
CA VAL A 37 2.16 4.73 1.01
C VAL A 37 1.55 4.26 -0.29
N LEU A 38 2.35 3.53 -1.07
CA LEU A 38 1.91 2.84 -2.28
C LEU A 38 1.44 1.44 -1.88
N ASN A 39 0.21 1.09 -2.22
CA ASN A 39 -0.38 -0.20 -1.97
C ASN A 39 -0.61 -0.92 -3.29
N LEU A 40 -0.05 -2.12 -3.43
CA LEU A 40 -0.38 -3.04 -4.50
C LEU A 40 -1.39 -4.05 -3.98
N GLY A 41 -2.50 -4.21 -4.68
CA GLY A 41 -3.46 -5.26 -4.39
C GLY A 41 -4.01 -5.93 -5.64
N TYR A 42 -4.71 -7.02 -5.41
CA TYR A 42 -5.37 -7.79 -6.44
C TYR A 42 -6.88 -7.80 -6.20
N SER A 43 -7.62 -7.21 -7.14
CA SER A 43 -9.07 -7.15 -7.13
C SER A 43 -9.66 -8.32 -7.92
N CYS A 44 -10.56 -9.05 -7.28
CA CYS A 44 -11.23 -10.24 -7.80
C CYS A 44 -12.71 -10.26 -7.36
N GLU A 45 -13.49 -11.17 -7.93
CA GLU A 45 -14.91 -11.35 -7.60
C GLU A 45 -15.18 -11.62 -6.11
N HIS A 46 -14.19 -12.15 -5.38
CA HIS A 46 -14.31 -12.50 -3.97
C HIS A 46 -13.84 -11.35 -3.04
N GLY A 47 -13.38 -10.23 -3.60
CA GLY A 47 -12.93 -9.07 -2.84
C GLY A 47 -11.57 -8.54 -3.28
N PHE A 48 -10.88 -7.88 -2.35
CA PHE A 48 -9.57 -7.27 -2.56
C PHE A 48 -8.52 -7.94 -1.69
N VAL A 49 -7.40 -8.32 -2.31
CA VAL A 49 -6.25 -8.92 -1.62
C VAL A 49 -5.09 -7.93 -1.62
N PRO A 50 -4.65 -7.42 -0.46
CA PRO A 50 -3.41 -6.65 -0.39
C PRO A 50 -2.22 -7.58 -0.66
N LEU A 51 -1.34 -7.19 -1.57
CA LEU A 51 -0.16 -7.95 -1.96
C LEU A 51 1.11 -7.35 -1.36
N ASP A 52 1.27 -6.04 -1.47
CA ASP A 52 2.44 -5.33 -0.99
C ASP A 52 2.12 -3.88 -0.62
N SER A 53 2.95 -3.31 0.24
CA SER A 53 2.89 -1.89 0.62
C SER A 53 4.30 -1.35 0.75
N GLU A 54 4.56 -0.18 0.16
CA GLU A 54 5.84 0.52 0.26
C GLU A 54 5.65 1.99 0.66
N ILE A 55 6.58 2.54 1.43
CA ILE A 55 6.60 3.97 1.73
C ILE A 55 7.44 4.67 0.67
N PHE A 56 6.80 5.55 -0.08
CA PHE A 56 7.46 6.47 -0.99
C PHE A 56 7.88 7.74 -0.23
N ILE A 57 9.12 8.16 -0.43
CA ILE A 57 9.70 9.35 0.18
C ILE A 57 10.13 10.29 -0.95
N SER A 58 9.58 11.50 -0.98
CA SER A 58 9.99 12.52 -1.94
C SER A 58 11.21 13.29 -1.43
N ASP A 59 12.02 13.83 -2.35
CA ASP A 59 13.17 14.68 -1.98
C ASP A 59 12.74 16.04 -1.39
N VAL A 60 11.45 16.38 -1.49
CA VAL A 60 10.92 17.68 -1.08
C VAL A 60 10.60 17.68 0.41
N LYS A 61 11.34 18.51 1.16
CA LYS A 61 11.18 18.69 2.62
C LYS A 61 11.22 17.35 3.37
N PHE A 62 12.01 16.40 2.88
CA PHE A 62 12.23 15.14 3.55
C PHE A 62 12.85 15.35 4.94
N ARG A 63 12.27 14.72 5.97
CA ARG A 63 12.88 14.65 7.30
C ARG A 63 13.71 13.39 7.42
N VAL A 64 15.03 13.57 7.42
CA VAL A 64 15.97 12.48 7.68
C VAL A 64 15.87 12.05 9.14
N CYS A 65 15.20 10.93 9.38
CA CYS A 65 15.38 10.14 10.59
C CYS A 65 15.44 8.68 10.14
N MET A 66 16.62 8.19 9.76
CA MET A 66 16.76 6.80 9.33
C MET A 66 17.22 5.93 10.50
N LYS A 67 16.30 5.13 11.04
CA LYS A 67 16.62 3.93 11.80
C LYS A 67 15.73 2.79 11.30
N ASN A 68 16.31 1.90 10.49
CA ASN A 68 15.76 0.60 10.08
C ASN A 68 14.23 0.58 9.80
N LEU A 69 13.77 1.26 8.74
CA LEU A 69 12.42 1.00 8.24
C LEU A 69 12.39 -0.32 7.49
N ARG A 70 11.72 -1.31 8.07
CA ARG A 70 11.16 -2.44 7.33
C ARG A 70 9.66 -2.39 7.56
N MET A 71 8.87 -2.03 6.54
CA MET A 71 7.45 -2.35 6.58
C MET A 71 7.32 -3.86 6.37
N VAL A 72 6.83 -4.55 7.39
CA VAL A 72 6.46 -5.96 7.28
C VAL A 72 5.02 -5.98 6.81
N VAL A 73 4.79 -6.42 5.56
CA VAL A 73 3.45 -6.75 5.06
C VAL A 73 2.93 -7.92 5.89
N ALA A 74 1.84 -7.71 6.62
CA ALA A 74 1.17 -8.77 7.35
C ALA A 74 0.31 -9.58 6.37
N LEU A 75 0.82 -10.74 5.95
CA LEU A 75 0.07 -11.74 5.21
C LEU A 75 -1.01 -12.35 6.10
N LEU A 76 -2.23 -11.83 6.02
CA LEU A 76 -3.45 -12.57 6.33
C LEU A 76 -4.35 -12.55 5.10
N ALA A 77 -3.93 -13.24 4.04
CA ALA A 77 -4.71 -13.33 2.81
C ALA A 77 -4.57 -14.66 2.07
N SER A 78 -4.08 -15.72 2.72
CA SER A 78 -3.83 -17.01 2.05
C SER A 78 -5.08 -17.59 1.39
N ASP A 79 -6.25 -17.47 2.02
CA ASP A 79 -7.47 -18.10 1.51
C ASP A 79 -8.12 -17.29 0.39
N ILE A 80 -8.17 -15.96 0.53
CA ILE A 80 -8.70 -15.07 -0.51
C ILE A 80 -7.76 -15.05 -1.70
N PHE A 81 -6.44 -14.96 -1.48
CA PHE A 81 -5.46 -15.01 -2.57
C PHE A 81 -5.58 -16.31 -3.35
N ARG A 82 -5.72 -17.48 -2.70
CA ARG A 82 -5.91 -18.77 -3.39
C ARG A 82 -7.18 -18.81 -4.24
N HIS A 83 -8.30 -18.29 -3.74
CA HIS A 83 -9.54 -18.20 -4.53
C HIS A 83 -9.40 -17.24 -5.70
N CYS A 84 -8.70 -16.13 -5.49
CA CYS A 84 -8.51 -15.10 -6.49
C CYS A 84 -7.46 -15.46 -7.55
N SER A 85 -6.42 -16.21 -7.21
CA SER A 85 -5.35 -16.66 -8.12
C SER A 85 -5.63 -18.00 -8.80
N SER A 86 -6.64 -18.76 -8.36
CA SER A 86 -7.02 -20.01 -9.03
C SER A 86 -7.54 -19.74 -10.45
N PRO A 87 -6.95 -20.36 -11.49
CA PRO A 87 -7.55 -20.43 -12.80
C PRO A 87 -8.86 -21.21 -12.68
N ASN A 88 -9.89 -20.72 -13.36
CA ASN A 88 -11.24 -21.27 -13.40
C ASN A 88 -11.23 -22.81 -13.44
N ARG A 89 -11.59 -23.48 -12.32
CA ARG A 89 -11.71 -24.94 -12.25
C ARG A 89 -13.05 -25.39 -12.86
N LYS A 90 -13.33 -24.93 -14.08
CA LYS A 90 -14.26 -25.63 -14.99
C LYS A 90 -13.39 -26.64 -15.75
N TRP A 91 -13.87 -27.88 -15.85
CA TRP A 91 -13.18 -29.07 -16.37
C TRP A 91 -12.33 -29.85 -15.34
N GLN A 92 -12.98 -30.50 -14.39
CA GLN A 92 -12.65 -31.87 -13.90
C GLN A 92 -13.78 -32.36 -12.99
N LYS A 93 -14.98 -32.58 -13.54
CA LYS A 93 -16.00 -33.48 -12.99
C LYS A 93 -16.92 -33.91 -14.14
N GLY A 94 -16.98 -35.22 -14.40
CA GLY A 94 -17.87 -35.87 -15.37
C GLY A 94 -17.14 -36.27 -16.63
#